data_AF-A0A358N5K0-F1
#
_entry.id   AF-A0A358N5K0-F1
#
_cell.length_a   1.000
_cell.length_b   1.000
_cell.length_c   1.000
_cell.angle_alpha   90.00
_cell.angle_beta   90.00
_cell.angle_gamma   90.00
#
_symmetry.space_group_name_H-M   'P 1'
#
loop_
_entity.id
_entity.type
_entity.pdbx_description
1 polymer ?
#
loop_
_entity_poly.entity_id
_entity_poly.type
_entity_poly.pdbx_seq_one_letter_code
_entity_poly.pdbx_strand_id
1 'polypeptide(L)'
;MRLVLPAAGGNGALILKSGEIELARSGFSGAGETEVPLSFEPEESGYLDAVVVAQSSDGSEQELAVVLPILPPHQLLYLGDRQTDAAEKLASMLGRSFEVSTGETNDAGKLASALNRTDLVILDDQPAEQVSSVAEQQLVKAVQDDGLGLVMSGGRASFGGGGWHDRPIEGLLPIELVQKEEKRDPSTSLVIVIDTSGSMSGVRVQLAKEVSRLAMKRLLPHDKVGIVEFSGAKRWAA
;
A
#
# COMPACT_ATOMS: atom_id res chain seq x y z
N MET A 1 16.71 -30.93 11.15
CA MET A 1 17.24 -32.26 10.76
C MET A 1 16.54 -33.31 11.61
N ARG A 2 16.20 -34.48 11.05
CA ARG A 2 15.68 -35.62 11.81
C ARG A 2 16.83 -36.55 12.21
N LEU A 3 16.96 -36.82 13.50
CA LEU A 3 17.93 -37.75 14.08
C LEU A 3 17.22 -38.99 14.60
N VAL A 4 17.89 -40.13 14.54
CA VAL A 4 17.46 -41.39 15.18
C VAL A 4 18.43 -41.70 16.31
N LEU A 5 18.01 -41.49 17.54
CA LEU A 5 18.82 -41.70 18.73
C LEU A 5 18.61 -43.11 19.32
N PRO A 6 19.63 -43.71 19.95
CA PRO A 6 19.50 -45.01 20.61
C PRO A 6 18.36 -45.06 21.62
N ALA A 7 17.72 -46.23 21.77
CA ALA A 7 16.64 -46.43 22.74
C ALA A 7 17.08 -46.24 24.21
N ALA A 8 18.37 -46.40 24.49
CA ALA A 8 18.97 -46.12 25.81
C ALA A 8 19.11 -44.62 26.11
N GLY A 9 18.74 -43.75 25.16
CA GLY A 9 18.97 -42.32 25.21
C GLY A 9 20.34 -41.94 24.63
N GLY A 10 20.38 -40.79 23.97
CA GLY A 10 21.59 -40.17 23.44
C GLY A 10 21.54 -38.66 23.63
N ASN A 11 22.71 -38.06 23.79
CA ASN A 11 22.86 -36.61 23.83
C ASN A 11 24.16 -36.21 23.10
N GLY A 12 24.17 -34.98 22.60
CA GLY A 12 25.26 -34.51 21.78
C GLY A 12 24.99 -33.15 21.17
N ALA A 13 25.77 -32.82 20.16
CA ALA A 13 25.62 -31.61 19.37
C ALA A 13 25.51 -31.96 17.89
N LEU A 14 24.61 -31.27 17.21
CA LEU A 14 24.53 -31.22 15.77
C LEU A 14 25.22 -29.95 15.30
N ILE A 15 26.17 -30.08 14.38
CA ILE A 15 27.00 -28.99 13.89
C ILE A 15 26.87 -28.92 12.37
N LEU A 16 26.52 -27.75 11.84
CA LEU A 16 26.56 -27.48 10.40
C LEU A 16 27.89 -26.81 10.07
N LYS A 17 28.63 -27.37 9.13
CA LYS A 17 29.91 -26.83 8.67
C LYS A 17 29.91 -26.59 7.17
N SER A 18 30.70 -25.62 6.71
CA SER A 18 31.09 -25.45 5.30
C SER A 18 32.61 -25.33 5.25
N GLY A 19 33.27 -26.35 4.68
CA GLY A 19 34.72 -26.51 4.85
C GLY A 19 35.09 -26.57 6.34
N GLU A 20 36.00 -25.69 6.77
CA GLU A 20 36.46 -25.59 8.17
C GLU A 20 35.59 -24.67 9.05
N ILE A 21 34.62 -23.98 8.47
CA ILE A 21 33.82 -22.97 9.18
C ILE A 21 32.58 -23.63 9.78
N GLU A 22 32.39 -23.48 11.08
CA GLU A 22 31.15 -23.83 11.77
C GLU A 22 30.09 -22.75 11.53
N LEU A 23 29.00 -23.11 10.85
CA LEU A 23 27.90 -22.22 10.49
C LEU A 23 26.80 -22.19 11.55
N ALA A 24 26.53 -23.34 12.18
CA ALA A 24 25.54 -23.46 13.25
C ALA A 24 25.83 -24.64 14.16
N ARG A 25 25.37 -24.55 15.41
CA ARG A 25 25.41 -25.64 16.39
C ARG A 25 24.12 -25.71 17.16
N SER A 26 23.63 -26.90 17.42
CA SER A 26 22.45 -27.13 18.26
C SER A 26 22.60 -28.41 19.06
N GLY A 27 22.31 -28.34 20.36
CA GLY A 27 22.34 -29.52 21.22
C GLY A 27 21.13 -30.41 20.97
N PHE A 28 21.30 -31.72 21.14
CA PHE A 28 20.21 -32.67 21.17
C PHE A 28 20.31 -33.57 22.39
N SER A 29 19.16 -34.00 22.89
CA SER A 29 19.06 -35.05 23.90
C SER A 29 17.70 -35.75 23.76
N GLY A 30 17.67 -37.05 23.99
CA GLY A 30 16.44 -37.84 23.89
C GLY A 30 16.69 -39.28 23.45
N ALA A 31 15.61 -39.97 23.08
CA ALA A 31 15.64 -41.32 22.55
C ALA A 31 14.67 -41.43 21.38
N GLY A 32 14.96 -42.29 20.42
CA GLY A 32 14.12 -42.45 19.22
C GLY A 32 14.29 -41.30 18.23
N GLU A 33 13.24 -41.03 17.45
CA GLU A 33 13.26 -39.97 16.43
C GLU A 33 13.07 -38.57 17.06
N THR A 34 14.01 -37.67 16.79
CA THR A 34 13.98 -36.29 17.27
C THR A 34 14.29 -35.33 16.12
N GLU A 35 13.53 -34.24 16.01
CA GLU A 35 13.87 -33.13 15.11
C GLU A 35 14.66 -32.07 15.85
N VAL A 36 15.83 -31.73 15.29
CA VAL A 36 16.74 -30.72 15.83
C VAL A 36 16.82 -29.58 14.82
N PRO A 37 16.43 -28.34 15.20
CA PRO A 37 16.58 -27.18 14.33
C PRO A 37 18.07 -26.79 14.25
N LEU A 38 18.49 -26.34 13.08
CA LEU A 38 19.78 -25.66 12.87
C LEU A 38 19.46 -24.33 12.20
N SER A 39 19.92 -23.24 12.81
CA SER A 39 19.71 -21.89 12.30
C SER A 39 21.05 -21.27 11.94
N PHE A 40 21.21 -20.83 10.71
CA PHE A 40 22.34 -20.04 10.24
C PHE A 40 21.83 -18.97 9.27
N GLU A 41 22.59 -17.90 9.10
CA GLU A 41 22.32 -16.85 8.13
C GLU A 41 23.39 -16.90 7.03
N PRO A 42 23.01 -17.17 5.77
CA PRO A 42 23.97 -17.19 4.68
C PRO A 42 24.51 -15.78 4.36
N GLU A 43 25.77 -15.73 3.92
CA GLU A 43 26.39 -14.50 3.40
C GLU A 43 26.11 -14.34 1.89
N GLU A 44 26.41 -15.42 1.17
CA GLU A 44 26.28 -15.66 -0.28
C GLU A 44 24.90 -16.19 -0.73
N SER A 45 24.35 -15.75 -1.87
CA SER A 45 23.42 -16.61 -2.62
C SER A 45 24.19 -17.61 -3.50
N GLY A 46 23.63 -18.78 -3.77
CA GLY A 46 24.28 -19.83 -4.56
C GLY A 46 24.11 -21.22 -3.95
N TYR A 47 25.04 -22.11 -4.23
CA TYR A 47 25.06 -23.46 -3.66
C TYR A 47 26.13 -23.53 -2.57
N LEU A 48 25.69 -23.86 -1.36
CA LEU A 48 26.57 -24.04 -0.21
C LEU A 48 26.81 -25.53 0.02
N ASP A 49 28.04 -25.97 -0.24
CA ASP A 49 28.50 -27.30 0.13
C ASP A 49 28.70 -27.36 1.64
N ALA A 50 27.84 -28.10 2.33
CA ALA A 50 27.85 -28.20 3.78
C ALA A 50 27.93 -29.66 4.25
N VAL A 51 28.42 -29.82 5.47
CA VAL A 51 28.44 -31.11 6.17
C VAL A 51 27.74 -30.93 7.50
N VAL A 52 26.78 -31.80 7.77
CA VAL A 52 26.13 -31.90 9.08
C VAL A 52 26.88 -32.97 9.87
N VAL A 53 27.48 -32.56 10.98
CA VAL A 53 28.20 -33.44 11.91
C VAL A 53 27.34 -33.66 13.15
N ALA A 54 26.92 -34.90 13.38
CA ALA A 54 26.31 -35.32 14.63
C ALA A 54 27.40 -35.85 15.56
N GLN A 55 27.72 -35.10 16.60
CA GLN A 55 28.71 -35.45 17.62
C GLN A 55 28.00 -35.90 18.89
N SER A 56 28.11 -37.18 19.21
CA SER A 56 27.59 -37.75 20.46
C SER A 56 28.52 -37.48 21.63
N SER A 57 27.98 -37.50 22.85
CA SER A 57 28.77 -37.29 24.07
C SER A 57 29.82 -38.36 24.36
N ASP A 58 29.70 -39.55 23.76
CA ASP A 58 30.68 -40.64 23.81
C ASP A 58 31.88 -40.43 22.85
N GLY A 59 31.88 -39.32 22.11
CA GLY A 59 32.94 -38.97 21.14
C GLY A 59 32.73 -39.59 19.76
N SER A 60 31.65 -40.33 19.53
CA SER A 60 31.31 -40.80 18.19
C SER A 60 30.79 -39.64 17.33
N GLU A 61 31.23 -39.62 16.07
CA GLU A 61 30.83 -38.60 15.09
C GLU A 61 30.26 -39.27 13.84
N GLN A 62 29.20 -38.68 13.30
CA GLN A 62 28.62 -39.05 12.03
C GLN A 62 28.48 -37.82 11.15
N GLU A 63 28.84 -37.96 9.87
CA GLU A 63 28.81 -36.87 8.91
C GLU A 63 27.79 -37.14 7.80
N LEU A 64 27.07 -36.10 7.41
CA LEU A 64 26.17 -36.09 6.26
C LEU A 64 26.50 -34.89 5.38
N ALA A 65 27.04 -35.17 4.19
CA ALA A 65 27.24 -34.14 3.17
C ALA A 65 25.89 -33.71 2.58
N VAL A 66 25.69 -32.40 2.45
CA VAL A 66 24.49 -31.78 1.91
C VAL A 66 24.87 -30.56 1.08
N VAL A 67 24.14 -30.33 -0.01
CA VAL A 67 24.25 -29.10 -0.78
C VAL A 67 23.00 -28.27 -0.50
N LEU A 68 23.18 -27.07 0.03
CA LEU A 68 22.09 -26.15 0.37
C LEU A 68 21.97 -25.08 -0.72
N PRO A 69 20.87 -25.05 -1.50
CA PRO A 69 20.61 -23.95 -2.42
C PRO A 69 20.12 -22.72 -1.64
N ILE A 70 20.91 -21.66 -1.65
CA ILE A 70 20.58 -20.34 -1.09
C ILE A 70 20.10 -19.46 -2.24
N LEU A 71 18.83 -19.09 -2.20
CA LEU A 71 18.23 -18.24 -3.23
C LEU A 71 18.71 -16.79 -3.08
N PRO A 72 18.86 -16.05 -4.19
CA PRO A 72 19.09 -14.61 -4.13
C PRO A 72 17.90 -13.89 -3.48
N PRO A 73 18.11 -12.68 -2.93
CA PRO A 73 17.02 -11.87 -2.38
C PRO A 73 16.00 -11.52 -3.46
N HIS A 74 14.73 -11.46 -3.06
CA HIS A 74 13.66 -10.99 -3.93
C HIS A 74 13.81 -9.51 -4.23
N GLN A 75 13.65 -9.14 -5.49
CA GLN A 75 13.75 -7.75 -5.92
C GLN A 75 12.39 -7.07 -5.74
N LEU A 76 12.33 -6.08 -4.85
CA LEU A 76 11.13 -5.32 -4.52
C LEU A 76 11.25 -3.89 -5.04
N LEU A 77 10.29 -3.47 -5.86
CA LEU A 77 10.19 -2.08 -6.31
C LEU A 77 9.14 -1.34 -5.47
N TYR A 78 9.60 -0.37 -4.69
CA TYR A 78 8.76 0.50 -3.87
C TYR A 78 8.43 1.78 -4.64
N LEU A 79 7.13 2.02 -4.84
CA LEU A 79 6.58 3.18 -5.54
C LEU A 79 5.68 3.95 -4.55
N GLY A 80 6.23 5.01 -3.97
CA GLY A 80 5.52 5.87 -3.04
C GLY A 80 6.44 6.98 -2.52
N ASP A 81 5.87 8.13 -2.23
CA ASP A 81 6.59 9.32 -1.75
C ASP A 81 6.07 9.85 -0.39
N ARG A 82 5.08 9.16 0.20
CA ARG A 82 4.41 9.57 1.44
C ARG A 82 5.37 9.76 2.62
N GLN A 83 6.39 8.92 2.72
CA GLN A 83 7.36 8.96 3.81
C GLN A 83 8.79 9.02 3.26
N THR A 84 9.60 9.91 3.81
CA THR A 84 11.04 9.93 3.55
C THR A 84 11.68 8.64 4.05
N ASP A 85 12.55 8.06 3.22
CA ASP A 85 13.30 6.82 3.46
C ASP A 85 12.40 5.60 3.72
N ALA A 86 11.18 5.60 3.15
CA ALA A 86 10.24 4.49 3.32
C ALA A 86 10.80 3.17 2.78
N ALA A 87 11.46 3.21 1.62
CA ALA A 87 12.10 2.05 1.02
C ALA A 87 13.21 1.46 1.92
N GLU A 88 14.04 2.31 2.54
CA GLU A 88 15.10 1.87 3.46
C GLU A 88 14.55 1.27 4.75
N LYS A 89 13.52 1.92 5.32
CA LYS A 89 12.80 1.39 6.49
C LYS A 89 12.15 0.04 6.18
N LEU A 90 11.49 -0.07 5.03
CA LEU A 90 10.92 -1.33 4.56
C LEU A 90 11.99 -2.40 4.38
N ALA A 91 13.12 -2.07 3.76
CA ALA A 91 14.26 -2.98 3.62
C ALA A 91 14.75 -3.49 4.98
N SER A 92 14.87 -2.59 5.98
CA SER A 92 15.28 -2.99 7.33
C SER A 92 14.29 -3.94 8.02
N MET A 93 12.99 -3.83 7.72
CA MET A 93 11.95 -4.70 8.29
C MET A 93 11.90 -6.06 7.60
N LEU A 94 12.10 -6.08 6.28
CA LEU A 94 12.12 -7.30 5.47
C LEU A 94 13.43 -8.09 5.60
N GLY A 95 14.51 -7.42 6.00
CA GLY A 95 15.83 -8.03 6.15
C GLY A 95 16.44 -8.45 4.82
N ARG A 96 17.39 -9.38 4.86
CA ARG A 96 18.18 -9.80 3.69
C ARG A 96 17.41 -10.64 2.66
N SER A 97 16.17 -11.01 2.93
CA SER A 97 15.35 -11.76 1.97
C SER A 97 14.84 -10.90 0.81
N PHE A 98 14.91 -9.56 0.95
CA PHE A 98 14.46 -8.62 -0.06
C PHE A 98 15.52 -7.55 -0.31
N GLU A 99 15.70 -7.20 -1.57
CA GLU A 99 16.42 -6.01 -1.99
C GLU A 99 15.39 -4.98 -2.48
N VAL A 100 15.30 -3.86 -1.76
CA VAL A 100 14.29 -2.83 -2.04
C VAL A 100 14.91 -1.71 -2.86
N SER A 101 14.30 -1.43 -4.00
CA SER A 101 14.65 -0.31 -4.88
C SER A 101 13.47 0.66 -5.00
N THR A 102 13.74 1.91 -5.37
CA THR A 102 12.71 2.92 -5.67
C THR A 102 12.62 3.17 -7.17
N GLY A 103 11.45 3.60 -7.64
CA GLY A 103 11.20 3.85 -9.05
C GLY A 103 10.47 5.18 -9.31
N GLU A 104 10.61 5.69 -10.54
CA GLU A 104 9.86 6.84 -11.03
C GLU A 104 8.67 6.37 -11.87
N THR A 105 7.45 6.74 -11.49
CA THR A 105 6.22 6.36 -12.19
C THR A 105 5.83 7.29 -13.35
N ASN A 106 6.46 8.47 -13.41
CA ASN A 106 6.24 9.48 -14.45
C ASN A 106 7.02 9.17 -15.75
N ASP A 107 8.12 8.42 -15.66
CA ASP A 107 8.94 8.03 -16.80
C ASP A 107 8.73 6.54 -17.11
N ALA A 108 7.95 6.26 -18.16
CA ALA A 108 7.62 4.90 -18.58
C ALA A 108 8.86 4.09 -19.03
N GLY A 109 9.92 4.73 -19.53
CA GLY A 109 11.14 4.04 -19.96
C GLY A 109 11.93 3.52 -18.76
N LYS A 110 12.07 4.36 -17.73
CA LYS A 110 12.69 3.96 -16.45
C LYS A 110 11.86 2.91 -15.74
N LEU A 111 10.54 3.09 -15.65
CA LEU A 111 9.68 2.12 -14.98
C LEU A 111 9.73 0.75 -15.65
N ALA A 112 9.64 0.68 -16.99
CA ALA A 112 9.73 -0.59 -17.71
C ALA A 112 11.05 -1.34 -17.42
N SER A 113 12.15 -0.60 -17.35
CA SER A 113 13.47 -1.17 -17.04
C SER A 113 13.55 -1.71 -15.61
N ALA A 114 12.88 -1.04 -14.66
CA ALA A 114 12.79 -1.48 -13.27
C ALA A 114 11.90 -2.72 -13.12
N LEU A 115 10.72 -2.74 -13.76
CA LEU A 115 9.77 -3.85 -13.71
C LEU A 115 10.39 -5.17 -14.19
N ASN A 116 11.21 -5.13 -15.25
CA ASN A 116 11.90 -6.32 -15.78
C ASN A 116 12.88 -7.00 -14.81
N ARG A 117 13.26 -6.32 -13.71
CA ARG A 117 14.22 -6.82 -12.71
C ARG A 117 13.57 -7.07 -11.36
N THR A 118 12.25 -6.96 -11.28
CA THR A 118 11.50 -6.92 -10.02
C THR A 118 10.60 -8.13 -9.92
N ASP A 119 10.52 -8.73 -8.74
CA ASP A 119 9.60 -9.83 -8.42
C ASP A 119 8.29 -9.31 -7.81
N LEU A 120 8.35 -8.18 -7.10
CA LEU A 120 7.24 -7.57 -6.38
C LEU A 120 7.24 -6.05 -6.46
N VAL A 121 6.10 -5.45 -6.83
CA VAL A 121 5.87 -4.01 -6.77
C VAL A 121 4.97 -3.66 -5.59
N ILE A 122 5.36 -2.63 -4.84
CA ILE A 122 4.50 -1.98 -3.84
C ILE A 122 4.11 -0.59 -4.32
N LEU A 123 2.81 -0.33 -4.46
CA LEU A 123 2.24 1.01 -4.59
C LEU A 123 1.80 1.50 -3.20
N ASP A 124 2.54 2.45 -2.61
CA ASP A 124 2.24 3.01 -1.28
C ASP A 124 1.80 4.47 -1.36
N ASP A 125 0.50 4.70 -1.19
CA ASP A 125 -0.13 6.03 -1.24
C ASP A 125 0.20 6.83 -2.53
N GLN A 126 0.44 6.11 -3.63
CA GLN A 126 0.79 6.69 -4.92
C GLN A 126 -0.48 7.16 -5.65
N PRO A 127 -0.66 8.45 -5.94
CA PRO A 127 -1.83 8.95 -6.69
C PRO A 127 -1.76 8.55 -8.16
N ALA A 128 -2.91 8.20 -8.73
CA ALA A 128 -3.01 7.72 -10.11
C ALA A 128 -2.59 8.77 -11.17
N GLU A 129 -2.67 10.05 -10.83
CA GLU A 129 -2.25 11.17 -11.69
C GLU A 129 -0.72 11.24 -11.88
N GLN A 130 0.05 10.72 -10.92
CA GLN A 130 1.52 10.63 -10.99
C GLN A 130 1.99 9.34 -11.66
N VAL A 131 1.07 8.54 -12.22
CA VAL A 131 1.42 7.34 -12.98
C VAL A 131 0.96 7.57 -14.41
N SER A 132 1.92 7.67 -15.32
CA SER A 132 1.59 7.85 -16.74
C SER A 132 0.77 6.66 -17.25
N SER A 133 -0.12 6.89 -18.22
CA SER A 133 -0.97 5.81 -18.76
C SER A 133 -0.15 4.66 -19.36
N VAL A 134 1.01 4.97 -19.96
CA VAL A 134 1.94 3.97 -20.50
C VAL A 134 2.57 3.16 -19.37
N ALA A 135 3.03 3.82 -18.30
CA ALA A 135 3.58 3.17 -17.10
C ALA A 135 2.56 2.23 -16.45
N GLU A 136 1.30 2.67 -16.33
CA GLU A 136 0.23 1.83 -15.80
C GLU A 136 -0.01 0.58 -16.66
N GLN A 137 -0.09 0.73 -17.99
CA GLN A 137 -0.28 -0.42 -18.88
C GLN A 137 0.88 -1.42 -18.80
N GLN A 138 2.12 -0.93 -18.66
CA GLN A 138 3.29 -1.79 -18.46
C GLN A 138 3.21 -2.55 -17.14
N LEU A 139 2.83 -1.89 -16.04
CA LEU A 139 2.63 -2.53 -14.76
C LEU A 139 1.54 -3.60 -14.84
N VAL A 140 0.39 -3.26 -15.44
CA VAL A 140 -0.73 -4.20 -15.59
C VAL A 140 -0.31 -5.43 -16.38
N LYS A 141 0.39 -5.21 -17.49
CA LYS A 141 0.93 -6.29 -18.31
C LYS A 141 1.91 -7.16 -17.52
N ALA A 142 2.86 -6.57 -16.80
CA ALA A 142 3.83 -7.31 -16.02
C ALA A 142 3.16 -8.20 -14.95
N VAL A 143 2.09 -7.71 -14.31
CA VAL A 143 1.33 -8.50 -13.34
C VAL A 143 0.57 -9.65 -13.99
N GLN A 144 -0.07 -9.41 -15.14
CA GLN A 144 -0.92 -10.42 -15.81
C GLN A 144 -0.11 -11.46 -16.59
N ASP A 145 0.91 -11.02 -17.33
CA ASP A 145 1.63 -11.84 -18.30
C ASP A 145 2.93 -12.40 -17.73
N ASP A 146 3.66 -11.61 -16.92
CA ASP A 146 5.01 -11.96 -16.44
C ASP A 146 5.02 -12.50 -14.99
N GLY A 147 3.86 -12.52 -14.33
CA GLY A 147 3.72 -13.05 -12.96
C GLY A 147 4.27 -12.14 -11.86
N LEU A 148 4.45 -10.85 -12.16
CA LEU A 148 4.90 -9.84 -11.19
C LEU A 148 3.90 -9.73 -10.03
N GLY A 149 4.40 -9.81 -8.79
CA GLY A 149 3.57 -9.57 -7.62
C GLY A 149 3.20 -8.09 -7.48
N LEU A 150 1.95 -7.79 -7.13
CA LEU A 150 1.47 -6.43 -6.87
C LEU A 150 0.89 -6.34 -5.46
N VAL A 151 1.36 -5.35 -4.70
CA VAL A 151 0.78 -4.95 -3.42
C VAL A 151 0.43 -3.47 -3.50
N MET A 152 -0.79 -3.14 -3.10
CA MET A 152 -1.22 -1.75 -2.96
C MET A 152 -1.54 -1.47 -1.51
N SER A 153 -0.83 -0.49 -0.92
CA SER A 153 -1.03 -0.04 0.45
C SER A 153 -2.06 1.09 0.50
N GLY A 154 -2.85 1.12 1.58
CA GLY A 154 -3.88 2.12 1.78
C GLY A 154 -3.34 3.46 2.31
N GLY A 155 -3.94 4.54 1.84
CA GLY A 155 -3.61 5.90 2.22
C GLY A 155 -4.64 6.90 1.66
N ARG A 156 -4.35 8.21 1.74
CA ARG A 156 -5.27 9.26 1.28
C ARG A 156 -5.33 9.35 -0.24
N ALA A 157 -4.21 9.05 -0.90
CA ALA A 157 -3.99 9.03 -2.33
C ALA A 157 -3.95 7.60 -2.91
N SER A 158 -4.40 6.59 -2.16
CA SER A 158 -4.63 5.23 -2.65
C SER A 158 -6.08 5.00 -3.09
N PHE A 159 -6.31 3.93 -3.86
CA PHE A 159 -7.65 3.42 -4.21
C PHE A 159 -8.54 4.51 -4.84
N GLY A 160 -9.85 4.51 -4.53
CA GLY A 160 -10.78 5.51 -5.06
C GLY A 160 -10.43 6.96 -4.67
N GLY A 161 -9.83 7.20 -3.50
CA GLY A 161 -9.37 8.53 -3.08
C GLY A 161 -8.15 9.03 -3.89
N GLY A 162 -7.36 8.09 -4.41
CA GLY A 162 -6.20 8.30 -5.27
C GLY A 162 -6.48 8.43 -6.76
N GLY A 163 -7.74 8.33 -7.18
CA GLY A 163 -8.12 8.36 -8.59
C GLY A 163 -7.82 7.04 -9.34
N TRP A 164 -7.74 5.91 -8.62
CA TRP A 164 -7.53 4.59 -9.22
C TRP A 164 -8.82 3.90 -9.69
N HIS A 165 -9.98 4.50 -9.44
CA HIS A 165 -11.28 4.01 -9.91
C HIS A 165 -11.38 4.10 -11.45
N ASP A 166 -12.01 3.10 -12.06
CA ASP A 166 -12.19 2.93 -13.51
C ASP A 166 -10.88 2.91 -14.30
N ARG A 167 -9.78 2.51 -13.64
CA ARG A 167 -8.45 2.38 -14.26
C ARG A 167 -8.06 0.92 -14.46
N PRO A 168 -7.22 0.59 -15.47
CA PRO A 168 -6.76 -0.77 -15.73
C PRO A 168 -6.26 -1.53 -14.50
N ILE A 169 -5.57 -0.86 -13.57
CA ILE A 169 -5.05 -1.50 -12.36
C ILE A 169 -6.15 -2.02 -11.43
N GLU A 170 -7.35 -1.42 -11.43
CA GLU A 170 -8.48 -1.84 -10.59
C GLU A 170 -8.85 -3.30 -10.83
N GLY A 171 -8.79 -3.75 -12.08
CA GLY A 171 -9.08 -5.13 -12.45
C GLY A 171 -8.09 -6.17 -11.90
N LEU A 172 -6.95 -5.73 -11.36
CA LEU A 172 -5.96 -6.60 -10.70
C LEU A 172 -6.18 -6.74 -9.21
N LEU A 173 -6.91 -5.80 -8.59
CA LEU A 173 -7.09 -5.75 -7.15
C LEU A 173 -8.24 -6.66 -6.72
N PRO A 174 -8.16 -7.30 -5.54
CA PRO A 174 -9.21 -8.16 -5.02
C PRO A 174 -10.41 -7.37 -4.43
N ILE A 175 -10.50 -6.07 -4.71
CA ILE A 175 -11.48 -5.15 -4.16
C ILE A 175 -11.97 -4.19 -5.25
N GLU A 176 -13.23 -3.76 -5.14
CA GLU A 176 -13.79 -2.71 -5.98
C GLU A 176 -13.41 -1.32 -5.42
N LEU A 177 -12.96 -0.42 -6.29
CA LEU A 177 -12.50 0.91 -5.89
C LEU A 177 -13.63 1.93 -6.03
N VAL A 178 -14.42 2.12 -4.99
CA VAL A 178 -15.52 3.10 -5.05
C VAL A 178 -15.00 4.52 -4.87
N GLN A 179 -14.99 5.32 -5.94
CA GLN A 179 -14.88 6.77 -5.82
C GLN A 179 -16.27 7.34 -5.51
N LYS A 180 -16.53 7.61 -4.23
CA LYS A 180 -17.74 8.37 -3.86
C LYS A 180 -17.56 9.80 -4.36
N GLU A 181 -18.26 10.15 -5.43
CA GLU A 181 -18.54 11.55 -5.72
C GLU A 181 -19.29 12.13 -4.52
N GLU A 182 -18.59 12.83 -3.65
CA GLU A 182 -19.21 13.62 -2.60
C GLU A 182 -19.88 14.80 -3.31
N LYS A 183 -21.11 14.59 -3.82
CA LYS A 183 -22.00 15.68 -4.19
C LYS A 183 -22.30 16.45 -2.92
N ARG A 184 -21.43 17.40 -2.60
CA ARG A 184 -21.73 18.42 -1.61
C ARG A 184 -22.94 19.15 -2.17
N ASP A 185 -24.06 18.99 -1.48
CA ASP A 185 -25.28 19.75 -1.70
C ASP A 185 -25.29 20.87 -0.63
N PRO A 186 -24.52 21.97 -0.83
CA PRO A 186 -24.41 23.01 0.16
C PRO A 186 -25.74 23.76 0.29
N SER A 187 -26.29 23.81 1.50
CA SER A 187 -27.48 24.61 1.77
C SER A 187 -27.24 26.09 1.50
N THR A 188 -28.06 26.70 0.65
CA THR A 188 -28.04 28.12 0.35
C THR A 188 -29.08 28.87 1.20
N SER A 189 -28.73 30.09 1.64
CA SER A 189 -29.67 31.00 2.31
C SER A 189 -29.88 32.25 1.46
N LEU A 190 -31.12 32.47 1.00
CA LEU A 190 -31.50 33.62 0.18
C LEU A 190 -32.29 34.64 1.00
N VAL A 191 -31.82 35.89 1.06
CA VAL A 191 -32.57 37.01 1.65
C VAL A 191 -32.97 37.98 0.55
N ILE A 192 -34.27 38.16 0.36
CA ILE A 192 -34.86 39.07 -0.63
C ILE A 192 -35.34 40.31 0.09
N VAL A 193 -34.72 41.46 -0.20
CA VAL A 193 -35.15 42.76 0.35
C VAL A 193 -35.98 43.49 -0.70
N ILE A 194 -37.25 43.78 -0.39
CA ILE A 194 -38.19 44.44 -1.31
C ILE A 194 -38.42 45.87 -0.83
N ASP A 195 -38.05 46.85 -1.66
CA ASP A 195 -38.41 48.25 -1.43
C ASP A 195 -39.92 48.45 -1.62
N THR A 196 -40.57 49.06 -0.64
CA THR A 196 -41.99 49.46 -0.67
C THR A 196 -42.17 50.98 -0.60
N SER A 197 -41.12 51.74 -0.94
CA SER A 197 -41.20 53.20 -1.11
C SER A 197 -42.29 53.62 -2.09
N GLY A 198 -42.74 54.88 -2.00
CA GLY A 198 -43.83 55.40 -2.85
C GLY A 198 -43.60 55.21 -4.36
N SER A 199 -42.33 55.13 -4.80
CA SER A 199 -41.95 54.89 -6.19
C SER A 199 -42.14 53.45 -6.68
N MET A 200 -42.39 52.51 -5.75
CA MET A 200 -42.58 51.08 -6.02
C MET A 200 -44.05 50.69 -6.23
N SER A 201 -44.97 51.65 -6.08
CA SER A 201 -46.41 51.43 -6.27
C SER A 201 -46.78 50.93 -7.68
N GLY A 202 -47.93 50.27 -7.78
CA GLY A 202 -48.47 49.76 -9.04
C GLY A 202 -47.67 48.58 -9.59
N VAL A 203 -47.19 48.68 -10.84
CA VAL A 203 -46.59 47.57 -11.58
C VAL A 203 -45.25 47.12 -10.98
N ARG A 204 -44.48 48.02 -10.38
CA ARG A 204 -43.11 47.74 -9.90
C ARG A 204 -43.09 46.76 -8.73
N VAL A 205 -43.98 46.92 -7.74
CA VAL A 205 -44.10 45.97 -6.63
C VAL A 205 -44.61 44.60 -7.09
N GLN A 206 -45.48 44.55 -8.10
CA GLN A 206 -45.93 43.28 -8.68
C GLN A 206 -44.78 42.56 -9.40
N LEU A 207 -43.95 43.29 -10.13
CA LEU A 207 -42.76 42.74 -10.77
C LEU A 207 -41.74 42.24 -9.73
N ALA A 208 -41.52 43.00 -8.65
CA ALA A 208 -40.65 42.57 -7.56
C ALA A 208 -41.12 41.27 -6.91
N LYS A 209 -42.44 41.11 -6.70
CA LYS A 209 -43.03 39.85 -6.21
C LYS A 209 -42.81 38.68 -7.18
N GLU A 210 -42.97 38.90 -8.48
CA GLU A 210 -42.79 37.84 -9.48
C GLU A 210 -41.33 37.41 -9.60
N VAL A 211 -40.39 38.37 -9.59
CA VAL A 211 -38.94 38.08 -9.55
C VAL A 211 -38.57 37.32 -8.27
N SER A 212 -39.13 37.71 -7.13
CA SER A 212 -38.92 37.01 -5.86
C SER A 212 -39.40 35.55 -5.95
N ARG A 213 -40.57 35.33 -6.56
CA ARG A 213 -41.13 33.99 -6.78
C ARG A 213 -40.26 33.14 -7.70
N LEU A 214 -39.71 33.72 -8.76
CA LEU A 214 -38.80 33.04 -9.67
C LEU A 214 -37.48 32.67 -9.01
N ALA A 215 -36.94 33.55 -8.16
CA ALA A 215 -35.74 33.26 -7.38
C ALA A 215 -35.97 32.11 -6.40
N MET A 216 -37.11 32.13 -5.67
CA MET A 216 -37.48 31.04 -4.74
C MET A 216 -37.69 29.70 -5.44
N LYS A 217 -38.18 29.68 -6.68
CA LYS A 217 -38.36 28.43 -7.46
C LYS A 217 -37.06 27.69 -7.77
N ARG A 218 -35.90 28.36 -7.64
CA ARG A 218 -34.59 27.72 -7.84
C ARG A 218 -33.99 27.14 -6.56
N LEU A 219 -34.62 27.38 -5.41
CA LEU A 219 -34.17 26.84 -4.13
C LEU A 219 -34.54 25.35 -4.01
N LEU A 220 -33.65 24.61 -3.36
CA LEU A 220 -33.83 23.20 -3.01
C LEU A 220 -34.59 23.06 -1.67
N PRO A 221 -35.14 21.87 -1.33
CA PRO A 221 -35.92 21.67 -0.10
C PRO A 221 -35.17 21.99 1.21
N HIS A 222 -33.84 21.95 1.19
CA HIS A 222 -32.98 22.22 2.34
C HIS A 222 -32.42 23.66 2.37
N ASP A 223 -32.75 24.48 1.37
CA ASP A 223 -32.39 25.90 1.34
C ASP A 223 -33.31 26.72 2.24
N LYS A 224 -32.80 27.87 2.70
CA LYS A 224 -33.56 28.81 3.56
C LYS A 224 -33.85 30.08 2.79
N VAL A 225 -35.03 30.64 2.98
CA VAL A 225 -35.41 31.93 2.39
C VAL A 225 -36.02 32.87 3.43
N GLY A 226 -35.62 34.14 3.36
CA GLY A 226 -36.22 35.25 4.09
C GLY A 226 -36.62 36.39 3.15
N ILE A 227 -37.78 36.98 3.36
CA ILE A 227 -38.22 38.18 2.64
C ILE A 227 -38.31 39.31 3.65
N VAL A 228 -37.69 40.45 3.33
CA VAL A 228 -37.65 41.63 4.17
C VAL A 228 -38.26 42.80 3.40
N GLU A 229 -39.31 43.39 3.94
CA GLU A 229 -39.83 44.66 3.45
C GLU A 229 -38.93 45.81 3.89
N PHE A 230 -38.69 46.76 2.99
CA PHE A 230 -37.93 47.98 3.27
C PHE A 230 -38.71 49.21 2.82
N SER A 231 -39.12 50.06 3.77
CA SER A 231 -39.67 51.38 3.48
C SER A 231 -39.03 52.43 4.41
N GLY A 232 -38.05 53.20 3.91
CA GLY A 232 -37.52 54.38 4.60
C GLY A 232 -36.15 54.23 5.30
N ALA A 233 -35.60 55.35 5.76
CA ALA A 233 -34.22 55.47 6.23
C ALA A 233 -33.95 54.72 7.55
N LYS A 234 -33.01 53.78 7.54
CA LYS A 234 -32.41 53.24 8.77
C LYS A 234 -31.13 54.00 9.12
N ARG A 235 -31.07 54.56 10.33
CA ARG A 235 -29.83 54.94 11.01
C ARG A 235 -29.29 53.73 11.75
N TRP A 236 -27.97 53.58 11.79
CA TRP A 236 -27.30 52.64 12.69
C TRP A 236 -27.44 53.17 14.12
N ALA A 237 -27.98 52.35 15.03
CA ALA A 237 -27.84 52.57 16.46
C ALA A 237 -26.57 51.85 16.91
N ALA A 238 -25.67 52.60 17.55
CA ALA A 238 -24.48 52.08 18.23
C ALA A 238 -24.86 51.47 19.58
#